data_AF-A0A4R2HPC8-F1
#
_entry.id   AF-A0A4R2HPC8-F1
#
_cell.length_a   1.000
_cell.length_b   1.000
_cell.length_c   1.000
_cell.angle_alpha   90.00
_cell.angle_beta   90.00
_cell.angle_gamma   90.00
#
_symmetry.space_group_name_H-M   'P 1'
#
loop_
_entity.id
_entity.type
_entity.pdbx_description
1 polymer ?
#
loop_
_entity_poly.entity_id
_entity_poly.type
_entity_poly.pdbx_seq_one_letter_code
_entity_poly.pdbx_strand_id
1 'polypeptide(L)'
;MTDADPAGTDWVPRLGSLQVPPQRAALIRSLFEFAAFVADHPELPLPTVNALMIPGGERFSEGMREVEATATALGVTPALAADGAYVASRRIGLVWVRCVVRPTPYGTDRDETLNAHASTGRLGHRTAADTAREYGAGGAR
;
A
#
# COMPACT_ATOMS: atom_id res chain seq x y z
N MET A 1 36.81 -29.12 2.17
CA MET A 1 36.17 -28.45 1.02
C MET A 1 35.12 -27.55 1.61
N THR A 2 35.44 -26.27 1.77
CA THR A 2 34.55 -25.27 2.38
C THR A 2 33.63 -24.79 1.27
N ASP A 3 32.36 -25.17 1.34
CA ASP A 3 31.36 -24.62 0.43
C ASP A 3 31.11 -23.17 0.86
N ALA A 4 31.44 -22.25 -0.04
CA ALA A 4 31.16 -20.85 0.13
C ALA A 4 29.69 -20.63 -0.21
N ASP A 5 28.86 -20.40 0.81
CA ASP A 5 27.48 -19.95 0.58
C ASP A 5 27.53 -18.69 -0.30
N PRO A 6 26.94 -18.71 -1.50
CA PRO A 6 26.92 -17.52 -2.34
C PRO A 6 26.10 -16.45 -1.63
N ALA A 7 26.79 -15.34 -1.32
CA ALA A 7 26.20 -14.14 -0.75
C ALA A 7 24.94 -13.75 -1.54
N GLY A 8 23.77 -13.81 -0.88
CA GLY A 8 22.51 -13.34 -1.46
C GLY A 8 21.26 -14.18 -1.16
N THR A 9 21.34 -15.22 -0.32
CA THR A 9 20.16 -16.05 0.00
C THR A 9 19.71 -15.84 1.44
N ASP A 10 18.71 -14.99 1.65
CA ASP A 10 18.01 -14.94 2.94
C ASP A 10 16.79 -15.86 2.90
N TRP A 11 16.75 -16.84 3.80
CA TRP A 11 15.70 -17.85 3.90
C TRP A 11 14.39 -17.27 4.45
N VAL A 12 13.25 -17.70 3.89
CA VAL A 12 11.89 -17.32 4.33
C VAL A 12 11.06 -18.58 4.63
N PRO A 13 10.39 -18.69 5.80
CA PRO A 13 9.55 -19.85 6.11
C PRO A 13 8.48 -20.12 5.04
N ARG A 14 8.38 -21.38 4.58
CA ARG A 14 7.40 -21.91 3.59
C ARG A 14 7.47 -21.40 2.15
N LEU A 15 8.29 -20.39 1.83
CA LEU A 15 8.44 -19.87 0.46
C LEU A 15 9.66 -20.41 -0.29
N GLY A 16 10.47 -21.27 0.35
CA GLY A 16 11.71 -21.79 -0.23
C GLY A 16 12.78 -20.70 -0.39
N SER A 17 13.73 -20.90 -1.31
CA SER A 17 14.73 -19.89 -1.70
C SER A 17 14.10 -18.85 -2.63
N LEU A 18 13.23 -18.01 -2.08
CA LEU A 18 12.69 -16.88 -2.83
C LEU A 18 13.81 -15.84 -3.00
N GLN A 19 14.40 -15.77 -4.19
CA GLN A 19 15.41 -14.75 -4.49
C GLN A 19 14.75 -13.37 -4.58
N VAL A 20 14.82 -12.63 -3.47
CA VAL A 20 14.34 -11.25 -3.39
C VAL A 20 15.43 -10.34 -2.84
N PRO A 21 15.43 -9.05 -3.22
CA PRO A 21 16.32 -8.06 -2.61
C PRO A 21 16.23 -8.07 -1.07
N PRO A 22 17.33 -7.77 -0.35
CA PRO A 22 17.39 -7.87 1.12
C PRO A 22 16.28 -7.13 1.86
N GLN A 23 15.88 -5.95 1.36
CA GLN A 23 14.79 -5.17 1.96
C GLN A 23 13.44 -5.88 1.87
N ARG A 24 13.17 -6.60 0.76
CA ARG A 24 11.96 -7.40 0.61
C ARG A 24 12.02 -8.64 1.50
N ALA A 25 13.19 -9.28 1.61
CA ALA A 25 13.39 -10.41 2.52
C ALA A 25 13.11 -10.00 3.98
N ALA A 26 13.67 -8.87 4.43
CA ALA A 26 13.46 -8.33 5.76
C ALA A 26 11.98 -8.04 6.03
N LEU A 27 11.27 -7.39 5.11
CA LEU A 27 9.83 -7.13 5.24
C LEU A 27 9.04 -8.44 5.40
N ILE A 28 9.30 -9.43 4.53
CA ILE A 28 8.59 -10.71 4.58
C ILE A 28 8.86 -11.41 5.91
N ARG A 29 10.11 -11.43 6.37
CA ARG A 29 10.47 -12.00 7.67
C ARG A 29 9.73 -11.33 8.83
N SER A 30 9.70 -10.00 8.86
CA SER A 30 8.99 -9.27 9.91
C SER A 30 7.48 -9.54 9.91
N LEU A 31 6.87 -9.79 8.75
CA LEU A 31 5.46 -10.20 8.67
C LEU A 31 5.23 -11.59 9.27
N PHE A 32 6.17 -12.53 9.12
CA PHE A 32 6.10 -13.83 9.78
C PHE A 32 6.27 -13.72 11.30
N GLU A 33 7.21 -12.91 11.76
CA GLU A 33 7.40 -12.63 13.20
C GLU A 33 6.13 -12.00 13.81
N PHE A 34 5.48 -11.07 13.08
CA PHE A 34 4.20 -10.51 13.49
C PHE A 34 3.07 -11.55 13.52
N ALA A 35 3.01 -12.45 12.54
CA ALA A 35 2.02 -13.52 12.53
C ALA A 35 2.20 -14.47 13.72
N ALA A 36 3.45 -14.76 14.13
CA ALA A 36 3.75 -15.53 15.33
C ALA A 36 3.26 -14.81 16.60
N PHE A 37 3.53 -13.51 16.73
CA PHE A 37 3.01 -12.70 17.84
C PHE A 37 1.47 -12.75 17.96
N VAL A 38 0.75 -12.66 16.84
CA VAL A 38 -0.73 -12.75 16.85
C VAL A 38 -1.20 -14.15 17.28
N ALA A 39 -0.48 -15.21 16.92
CA ALA A 39 -0.82 -16.58 17.31
C ALA A 39 -0.54 -16.86 18.79
N ASP A 40 0.55 -16.31 19.33
CA ASP A 40 0.99 -16.51 20.72
C ASP A 40 0.15 -15.73 21.73
N HIS A 41 -0.58 -14.70 21.29
CA HIS A 41 -1.37 -13.80 22.14
C HIS A 41 -2.87 -13.73 21.76
N PRO A 42 -3.61 -14.85 21.79
CA PRO A 42 -5.03 -14.89 21.44
C PRO A 42 -5.93 -14.07 22.38
N GLU A 43 -5.45 -13.72 23.57
CA GLU A 43 -6.12 -12.85 24.54
C GLU A 43 -6.17 -11.38 24.11
N LEU A 44 -5.32 -10.97 23.16
CA LEU A 44 -5.26 -9.59 22.68
C LEU A 44 -6.25 -9.38 21.52
N PRO A 45 -6.74 -8.13 21.31
CA PRO A 45 -7.56 -7.82 20.15
C PRO A 45 -6.82 -8.10 18.83
N LEU A 46 -7.55 -8.65 17.86
CA LEU A 46 -6.99 -8.94 16.53
C LEU A 46 -6.55 -7.63 15.83
N PRO A 47 -5.28 -7.48 15.43
CA PRO A 47 -4.79 -6.23 14.87
C PRO A 47 -5.25 -6.03 13.42
N THR A 48 -5.44 -4.76 13.04
CA THR A 48 -5.60 -4.36 11.64
C THR A 48 -4.25 -3.95 11.07
N VAL A 49 -3.86 -4.53 9.92
CA VAL A 49 -2.58 -4.23 9.28
C VAL A 49 -2.78 -3.25 8.12
N ASN A 50 -2.01 -2.16 8.12
CA ASN A 50 -2.03 -1.14 7.08
C ASN A 50 -0.65 -1.06 6.41
N ALA A 51 -0.54 -1.57 5.19
CA ALA A 51 0.65 -1.46 4.36
C ALA A 51 0.56 -0.18 3.51
N LEU A 52 1.43 0.78 3.81
CA LEU A 52 1.52 2.07 3.12
C LEU A 52 2.75 2.10 2.23
N MET A 53 2.55 2.37 0.94
CA MET A 53 3.59 2.70 -0.03
C MET A 53 3.56 4.20 -0.30
N ILE A 54 4.73 4.83 -0.19
CA ILE A 54 4.94 6.24 -0.51
C ILE A 54 5.82 6.28 -1.76
N PRO A 55 5.32 6.81 -2.89
CA PRO A 55 6.10 6.98 -4.11
C PRO A 55 7.35 7.82 -3.91
N GLY A 56 8.40 7.53 -4.69
CA GLY A 56 9.72 8.16 -4.55
C GLY A 56 9.97 9.41 -5.40
N GLY A 57 9.12 9.70 -6.38
CA GLY A 57 9.29 10.84 -7.30
C GLY A 57 9.27 12.23 -6.63
N GLU A 58 10.01 13.18 -7.21
CA GLU A 58 10.06 14.57 -6.72
C GLU A 58 8.82 15.37 -7.14
N ARG A 59 8.21 14.98 -8.27
CA ARG A 59 7.02 15.63 -8.83
C ARG A 59 5.77 14.81 -8.54
N PHE A 60 4.65 15.52 -8.40
CA PHE A 60 3.35 14.89 -8.19
C PHE A 60 3.01 13.92 -9.34
N SER A 61 3.25 14.35 -10.58
CA SER A 61 3.07 13.52 -11.79
C SER A 61 3.91 12.25 -11.81
N GLU A 62 5.13 12.26 -11.26
CA GLU A 62 5.98 11.07 -11.12
C GLU A 62 5.40 10.11 -10.09
N GLY A 63 5.01 10.62 -8.92
CA GLY A 63 4.35 9.81 -7.90
C GLY A 63 3.02 9.22 -8.38
N MET A 64 2.27 9.93 -9.24
CA MET A 64 1.06 9.39 -9.86
C MET A 64 1.36 8.16 -10.72
N ARG A 65 2.45 8.14 -11.49
CA ARG A 65 2.84 6.97 -12.29
C ARG A 65 3.16 5.75 -11.42
N GLU A 66 3.80 5.95 -10.27
CA GLU A 66 4.04 4.87 -9.31
C GLU A 66 2.75 4.36 -8.67
N VAL A 67 1.79 5.25 -8.38
CA VAL A 67 0.45 4.87 -7.93
C VAL A 67 -0.28 4.05 -9.00
N GLU A 68 -0.21 4.43 -10.28
CA GLU A 68 -0.79 3.67 -11.41
C GLU A 68 -0.18 2.27 -11.56
N ALA A 69 1.15 2.17 -11.48
CA ALA A 69 1.84 0.89 -11.52
C ALA A 69 1.41 -0.01 -10.36
N THR A 70 1.28 0.58 -9.16
CA THR A 70 0.78 -0.12 -7.98
C THR A 70 -0.68 -0.54 -8.14
N ALA A 71 -1.53 0.34 -8.68
CA ALA A 71 -2.94 0.05 -8.92
C ALA A 71 -3.11 -1.12 -9.89
N THR A 72 -2.30 -1.16 -10.95
CA THR A 72 -2.25 -2.26 -11.91
C THR A 72 -1.86 -3.56 -11.23
N ALA A 73 -0.80 -3.57 -10.42
CA ALA A 73 -0.37 -4.75 -9.67
C ALA A 73 -1.43 -5.22 -8.65
N LEU A 74 -2.18 -4.28 -8.06
CA LEU A 74 -3.28 -4.57 -7.16
C LEU A 74 -4.59 -4.92 -7.89
N GLY A 75 -4.68 -4.77 -9.21
CA GLY A 75 -5.90 -4.98 -9.99
C GLY A 75 -7.03 -4.02 -9.60
N VAL A 76 -6.71 -2.76 -9.28
CA VAL A 76 -7.67 -1.71 -8.95
C VAL A 76 -7.51 -0.49 -9.84
N THR A 77 -8.54 0.35 -9.91
CA THR A 77 -8.42 1.68 -10.53
C THR A 77 -8.07 2.69 -9.45
N PRO A 78 -7.00 3.49 -9.61
CA PRO A 78 -6.68 4.55 -8.67
C PRO A 78 -7.70 5.69 -8.77
N ALA A 79 -7.79 6.48 -7.71
CA ALA A 79 -8.72 7.59 -7.61
C ALA A 79 -8.05 8.85 -7.07
N LEU A 80 -8.48 10.00 -7.58
CA LEU A 80 -8.18 11.30 -7.02
C LEU A 80 -9.17 11.60 -5.89
N ALA A 81 -8.66 11.73 -4.67
CA ALA A 81 -9.44 12.10 -3.50
C ALA A 81 -9.72 13.61 -3.47
N ALA A 82 -10.75 14.00 -2.70
CA ALA A 82 -11.18 15.40 -2.58
C ALA A 82 -10.08 16.32 -2.00
N ASP A 83 -9.13 15.76 -1.25
CA ASP A 83 -7.97 16.50 -0.72
C ASP A 83 -6.81 16.61 -1.74
N GLY A 84 -7.03 16.17 -2.98
CA GLY A 84 -6.05 16.17 -4.06
C GLY A 84 -5.07 15.00 -4.03
N ALA A 85 -5.19 14.07 -3.08
CA ALA A 85 -4.33 12.88 -3.07
C ALA A 85 -4.70 11.92 -4.20
N TYR A 86 -3.71 11.36 -4.88
CA TYR A 86 -3.93 10.28 -5.85
C TYR A 86 -3.62 8.95 -5.17
N VAL A 87 -4.60 8.04 -5.14
CA VAL A 87 -4.57 6.86 -4.28
C VAL A 87 -4.95 5.60 -5.05
N ALA A 88 -4.15 4.55 -4.86
CA ALA A 88 -4.55 3.17 -5.15
C ALA A 88 -4.69 2.43 -3.82
N SER A 89 -5.82 1.76 -3.59
CA SER A 89 -6.02 0.95 -2.40
C SER A 89 -6.77 -0.33 -2.68
N ARG A 90 -6.38 -1.39 -1.99
CA ARG A 90 -7.06 -2.68 -1.99
C ARG A 90 -6.91 -3.35 -0.64
N ARG A 91 -7.96 -4.03 -0.20
CA ARG A 91 -7.91 -4.92 0.96
C ARG A 91 -7.62 -6.36 0.49
N ILE A 92 -6.65 -7.00 1.12
CA ILE A 92 -6.28 -8.41 0.92
C ILE A 92 -6.44 -9.12 2.26
N GLY A 93 -7.53 -9.86 2.44
CA GLY A 93 -7.89 -10.41 3.76
C GLY A 93 -8.07 -9.29 4.78
N LEU A 94 -7.31 -9.32 5.88
CA LEU A 94 -7.29 -8.28 6.93
C LEU A 94 -6.24 -7.17 6.70
N VAL A 95 -5.47 -7.25 5.62
CA VAL A 95 -4.42 -6.29 5.29
C VAL A 95 -4.98 -5.24 4.34
N TRP A 96 -4.92 -3.97 4.74
CA TRP A 96 -5.15 -2.84 3.86
C TRP A 96 -3.87 -2.44 3.17
N VAL A 97 -3.85 -2.48 1.83
CA VAL A 97 -2.72 -2.02 1.03
C VAL A 97 -3.09 -0.69 0.38
N ARG A 98 -2.23 0.32 0.57
CA ARG A 98 -2.44 1.66 0.05
C ARG A 98 -1.16 2.22 -0.54
N CYS A 99 -1.25 2.78 -1.74
CA CYS A 99 -0.24 3.64 -2.33
C CYS A 99 -0.83 5.03 -2.52
N VAL A 100 -0.15 6.07 -2.05
CA VAL A 100 -0.68 7.44 -2.07
C VAL A 100 0.42 8.44 -2.37
N VAL A 101 0.16 9.32 -3.34
CA VAL A 101 0.92 10.55 -3.55
C VAL A 101 0.02 11.75 -3.21
N ARG A 102 0.62 12.78 -2.61
CA ARG A 102 -0.05 14.05 -2.33
C ARG A 102 0.66 15.18 -3.08
N PRO A 103 -0.07 16.17 -3.61
CA PRO A 103 0.56 17.33 -4.22
C PRO A 103 1.29 18.12 -3.15
N THR A 104 2.53 18.53 -3.43
CA THR A 104 3.27 19.40 -2.53
C THR A 104 2.65 20.81 -2.58
N PRO A 105 2.51 21.52 -1.45
CA PRO A 105 1.89 22.84 -1.42
C PRO A 105 2.70 23.92 -2.18
N TYR A 106 3.93 23.63 -2.60
CA TYR A 106 4.85 24.57 -3.28
C TYR A 106 5.23 24.15 -4.71
N GLY A 107 4.60 23.10 -5.27
CA GLY A 107 4.87 22.63 -6.63
C GLY A 107 3.93 23.28 -7.66
N THR A 108 4.50 23.83 -8.73
CA THR A 108 3.81 24.41 -9.90
C THR A 108 2.99 23.40 -10.73
N ASP A 109 2.97 22.12 -10.36
CA ASP A 109 2.37 21.01 -11.13
C ASP A 109 0.88 20.77 -10.78
N ARG A 110 0.31 21.53 -9.84
CA ARG A 110 -1.04 21.28 -9.31
C ARG A 110 -2.15 21.54 -10.33
N ASP A 111 -1.97 22.50 -11.23
CA ASP A 111 -3.03 22.94 -12.15
C ASP A 111 -3.08 22.15 -13.48
N GLU A 112 -1.97 21.57 -13.96
CA GLU A 112 -1.98 20.86 -15.26
C GLU A 112 -2.45 19.39 -15.13
N THR A 113 -2.03 18.68 -14.08
CA THR A 113 -2.37 17.25 -13.91
C THR A 113 -3.82 17.03 -13.46
N LEU A 114 -4.39 17.92 -12.63
CA LEU A 114 -5.80 17.84 -12.23
C LEU A 114 -6.75 18.01 -13.42
N ASN A 115 -6.40 18.90 -14.35
CA ASN A 115 -7.20 19.17 -15.54
C ASN A 115 -7.22 17.98 -16.53
N ALA A 116 -6.10 17.27 -16.70
CA ALA A 116 -6.01 16.09 -17.56
C ALA A 116 -6.87 14.91 -17.05
N HIS A 117 -6.94 14.70 -15.72
CA HIS A 117 -7.78 13.65 -15.14
C HIS A 117 -9.27 14.00 -15.13
N ALA A 118 -9.62 15.27 -14.96
CA ALA A 118 -11.01 15.75 -15.06
C ALA A 118 -11.58 15.57 -16.48
N SER A 119 -10.78 15.78 -17.53
CA SER A 119 -11.21 15.60 -18.93
C SER A 119 -11.44 14.15 -19.37
N THR A 120 -11.02 13.15 -18.58
CA THR A 120 -11.10 11.73 -18.98
C THR A 120 -12.26 10.97 -18.33
N GLY A 121 -13.20 11.66 -17.66
CA GLY A 121 -14.49 11.09 -17.23
C GLY A 121 -14.42 9.95 -16.20
N ARG A 122 -13.28 9.72 -15.53
CA ARG A 122 -13.14 8.72 -14.45
C ARG A 122 -13.33 9.35 -13.07
N LEU A 123 -14.45 10.03 -12.86
CA LEU A 123 -14.90 10.36 -11.51
C LEU A 123 -15.68 9.15 -10.97
N GLY A 124 -14.94 8.15 -10.50
CA GLY A 124 -15.51 7.10 -9.67
C GLY A 124 -15.91 7.71 -8.32
N HIS A 125 -17.14 8.18 -8.21
CA HIS A 125 -17.72 8.63 -6.95
C HIS A 125 -17.73 7.48 -5.93
N ARG A 126 -16.68 7.41 -5.12
CA ARG A 126 -16.75 6.85 -3.78
C ARG A 126 -16.29 7.94 -2.83
N THR A 127 -17.26 8.51 -2.13
CA THR A 127 -17.02 9.57 -1.15
C THR A 127 -16.31 9.01 0.07
N ALA A 128 -15.50 9.83 0.74
CA ALA A 128 -14.87 9.50 2.02
C ALA A 128 -15.86 9.05 3.13
N ALA A 129 -17.16 9.29 2.93
CA ALA A 129 -18.25 8.78 3.76
C ALA A 129 -18.42 7.25 3.68
N ASP A 130 -18.03 6.60 2.57
CA ASP A 130 -18.08 5.14 2.46
C ASP A 130 -16.96 4.49 3.29
N THR A 131 -15.79 5.14 3.40
CA THR A 131 -14.70 4.69 4.28
C THR A 131 -15.01 4.88 5.77
N ALA A 132 -15.91 5.79 6.15
CA ALA A 132 -16.24 6.03 7.56
C ALA A 132 -17.36 5.11 8.09
N ARG A 133 -18.28 4.63 7.22
CA ARG A 133 -19.35 3.71 7.64
C ARG A 133 -18.87 2.30 7.97
N GLU A 134 -17.75 1.86 7.39
CA GLU A 134 -17.19 0.53 7.64
C GLU A 134 -16.41 0.41 8.97
N TYR A 135 -16.11 1.54 9.63
CA TYR A 135 -15.34 1.58 10.89
C TYR A 135 -16.13 2.02 12.14
N GLY A 136 -17.48 2.09 12.09
CA GLY A 136 -18.24 2.75 13.17
C GLY A 136 -19.67 2.28 13.45
N ALA A 137 -20.07 1.06 13.07
CA ALA A 137 -21.39 0.54 13.45
C ALA A 137 -21.34 -0.95 13.78
N GLY A 138 -20.80 -1.26 14.96
CA GLY A 138 -20.77 -2.62 15.49
C GLY A 138 -20.41 -2.63 16.96
N GLY A 139 -21.17 -1.89 17.79
CA GLY A 139 -20.99 -1.95 19.24
C GLY A 139 -21.50 -0.76 20.01
N ALA A 140 -22.82 -0.62 20.14
CA ALA A 140 -23.45 -0.12 21.37
C ALA A 140 -24.94 -0.50 21.39
N ARG A 141 -25.24 -1.45 22.28
CA ARG A 141 -26.53 -1.95 22.79
C ARG A 141 -27.17 -3.10 22.00
#